data_AF-A0A2S2NJM7-F1
#
_entry.id   AF-A0A2S2NJM7-F1
#
_cell.length_a   1.000
_cell.length_b   1.000
_cell.length_c   1.000
_cell.angle_alpha   90.00
_cell.angle_beta   90.00
_cell.angle_gamma   90.00
#
_symmetry.space_group_name_H-M   'P 1'
#
loop_
_entity.id
_entity.type
_entity.pdbx_description
1 polymer ?
#
loop_
_entity_poly.entity_id
_entity_poly.type
_entity_poly.pdbx_seq_one_letter_code
_entity_poly.pdbx_strand_id
1 'polypeptide(L)'
;ELGINGTQDNLRNYFVHPLDSSRKIFAFSDFVHIFKCVRNRLYNSKTLRLHLNSENVSWNYYKEVFKEDIVHPANLRMIPRITAQHLDLTSMSKMRVRLCTHVF
;
A
#
# COMPACT_ATOMS: atom_id res chain seq x y z
N GLU A 1 21.23 18.24 1.04
CA GLU A 1 20.25 17.34 0.40
C GLU A 1 20.31 17.53 -1.12
N LEU A 2 20.14 16.48 -1.93
CA LEU A 2 20.35 16.46 -3.39
C LEU A 2 19.35 17.31 -4.21
N GLY A 3 18.59 18.20 -3.58
CA GLY A 3 17.60 19.08 -4.23
C GLY A 3 16.39 18.36 -4.80
N ILE A 4 16.13 17.13 -4.38
CA ILE A 4 14.98 16.31 -4.81
C ILE A 4 13.75 16.78 -4.03
N ASN A 5 12.64 17.04 -4.74
CA ASN A 5 11.37 17.46 -4.17
C ASN A 5 10.22 16.59 -4.69
N GLY A 6 9.40 16.06 -3.78
CA GLY A 6 8.26 15.20 -4.07
C GLY A 6 6.90 15.88 -3.94
N THR A 7 6.86 17.19 -3.67
CA THR A 7 5.60 17.95 -3.54
C THR A 7 4.88 18.00 -4.89
N GLN A 8 3.56 17.79 -4.88
CA GLN A 8 2.73 17.69 -6.09
C GLN A 8 2.89 18.90 -7.02
N ASP A 9 3.00 20.11 -6.46
CA ASP A 9 3.10 21.36 -7.22
C ASP A 9 4.53 21.70 -7.67
N ASN A 10 5.54 20.98 -7.19
CA ASN A 10 6.95 21.23 -7.50
C ASN A 10 7.77 19.93 -7.51
N LEU A 11 7.34 18.97 -8.34
CA LEU A 11 8.00 17.69 -8.49
C LEU A 11 9.36 17.86 -9.16
N ARG A 12 10.43 17.61 -8.41
CA ARG A 12 11.80 17.51 -8.90
C ARG A 12 12.41 16.20 -8.43
N ASN A 13 12.24 15.15 -9.22
CA ASN A 13 12.72 13.79 -8.88
C ASN A 13 14.12 13.47 -9.42
N TYR A 14 14.94 14.46 -9.76
CA TYR A 14 16.27 14.24 -10.31
C TYR A 14 17.28 15.28 -9.83
N PHE A 15 18.55 14.87 -9.88
CA PHE A 15 19.71 15.75 -9.70
C PHE A 15 20.68 15.57 -10.87
N VAL A 16 21.56 16.54 -11.07
CA VAL A 16 22.55 16.50 -12.16
C VAL A 16 23.71 15.59 -11.75
N HIS A 17 24.22 14.79 -12.69
CA HIS A 17 25.34 13.90 -12.44
C HIS A 17 26.59 14.70 -12.01
N PRO A 18 27.28 14.30 -10.92
CA PRO A 18 28.34 15.13 -10.31
C PRO A 18 29.56 15.36 -11.21
N LEU A 19 29.77 14.51 -12.22
CA LEU A 19 30.89 14.61 -13.18
C LEU A 19 30.45 15.03 -14.59
N ASP A 20 29.16 15.11 -14.88
CA ASP A 20 28.65 15.36 -16.23
C ASP A 20 27.35 16.17 -16.16
N SER A 21 27.44 17.46 -16.48
CA SER A 21 26.31 18.37 -16.43
C SER A 21 25.20 18.06 -17.45
N SER A 22 25.49 17.24 -18.46
CA SER A 22 24.51 16.82 -19.47
C SER A 22 23.60 15.69 -18.98
N ARG A 23 23.99 14.97 -17.92
CA ARG A 23 23.27 13.79 -17.42
C ARG A 23 22.45 14.09 -16.18
N LYS A 24 21.25 13.52 -16.14
CA LYS A 24 20.35 13.57 -14.98
C LYS A 24 20.26 12.19 -14.34
N ILE A 25 20.37 12.15 -13.02
CA ILE A 25 20.14 10.95 -12.21
C ILE A 25 18.76 11.10 -11.55
N PHE A 26 17.86 10.18 -11.86
CA PHE A 26 16.50 10.17 -11.34
C PHE A 26 16.43 9.32 -10.09
N ALA A 27 15.76 9.84 -9.06
CA ALA A 27 15.47 9.14 -7.84
C ALA A 27 14.07 8.53 -7.90
N PHE A 28 13.98 7.24 -7.65
CA PHE A 28 12.73 6.51 -7.54
C PHE A 28 12.64 5.84 -6.18
N SER A 29 11.42 5.74 -5.67
CA SER A 29 11.12 4.96 -4.47
C SER A 29 10.80 3.52 -4.85
N ASP A 30 11.08 2.59 -3.93
CA ASP A 30 10.62 1.22 -4.08
C ASP A 30 9.09 1.16 -3.87
N PHE A 31 8.37 1.03 -4.98
CA PHE A 31 6.90 0.97 -4.98
C PHE A 31 6.36 -0.15 -4.08
N VAL A 32 7.06 -1.29 -4.03
CA VAL A 32 6.65 -2.45 -3.26
C VAL A 32 6.70 -2.14 -1.76
N HIS A 33 7.72 -1.39 -1.34
CA HIS A 33 7.80 -0.93 0.05
C HIS A 33 6.72 0.09 0.38
N ILE A 34 6.43 1.03 -0.52
CA ILE A 34 5.35 2.02 -0.32
C ILE A 34 4.01 1.33 -0.09
N PHE A 35 3.63 0.36 -0.93
CA PHE A 35 2.37 -0.37 -0.78
C PHE A 35 2.28 -1.11 0.56
N LYS A 36 3.37 -1.76 1.00
CA LYS A 36 3.43 -2.40 2.32
C LYS A 36 3.26 -1.39 3.45
N CYS A 37 3.87 -0.21 3.35
CA CYS A 37 3.74 0.85 4.33
C CYS A 37 2.29 1.35 4.43
N VAL A 38 1.62 1.57 3.30
CA VAL A 38 0.20 1.96 3.25
C VAL A 38 -0.68 0.90 3.92
N ARG A 39 -0.52 -0.39 3.54
CA ARG A 39 -1.26 -1.49 4.19
C ARG A 39 -1.02 -1.54 5.69
N ASN A 40 0.25 -1.47 6.12
CA ASN A 40 0.60 -1.59 7.53
C ASN A 40 0.06 -0.40 8.34
N ARG A 41 0.06 0.81 7.76
CA ARG A 41 -0.56 2.01 8.36
C ARG A 41 -2.06 1.82 8.53
N LEU A 42 -2.75 1.39 7.48
CA LEU A 42 -4.19 1.13 7.54
C LEU A 42 -4.53 0.01 8.54
N TYR A 43 -3.77 -1.08 8.55
CA TYR A 43 -3.96 -2.19 9.49
C TYR A 43 -3.74 -1.77 10.95
N ASN A 44 -2.68 -1.02 11.24
CA ASN A 44 -2.35 -0.65 12.62
C ASN A 44 -3.34 0.39 13.17
N SER A 45 -3.73 1.36 12.35
CA SER A 45 -4.57 2.48 12.80
C SER A 45 -6.06 2.30 12.51
N LYS A 46 -6.42 1.21 11.83
CA LYS A 46 -7.78 0.79 11.46
C LYS A 46 -8.52 1.72 10.49
N THR A 47 -8.11 2.97 10.37
CA THR A 47 -8.68 3.94 9.44
C THR A 47 -7.60 4.71 8.69
N LEU A 48 -7.91 5.12 7.47
CA LEU A 48 -7.11 6.02 6.64
C LEU A 48 -8.02 7.08 6.04
N ARG A 49 -7.63 8.36 6.18
CA ARG A 49 -8.33 9.50 5.59
C ARG A 49 -7.44 10.10 4.51
N LEU A 50 -7.94 10.18 3.28
CA LEU A 50 -7.16 10.70 2.15
C LEU A 50 -7.22 12.23 2.10
N HIS A 51 -8.40 12.81 2.36
CA HIS A 51 -8.62 14.25 2.38
C HIS A 51 -9.53 14.66 3.54
N LEU A 52 -9.49 15.94 3.90
CA LEU A 52 -10.37 16.50 4.95
C LEU A 52 -11.85 16.33 4.63
N ASN A 53 -12.27 16.19 3.37
CA ASN A 53 -13.69 16.02 3.05
C ASN A 53 -14.05 14.59 2.62
N SER A 54 -13.08 13.66 2.60
CA SER A 54 -13.32 12.28 2.19
C SER A 54 -13.76 11.42 3.37
N GLU A 55 -14.61 10.43 3.10
CA GLU A 55 -14.87 9.35 4.05
C GLU A 55 -13.59 8.59 4.39
N ASN A 56 -13.60 7.95 5.56
CA ASN A 56 -12.47 7.16 6.03
C ASN A 56 -12.53 5.76 5.41
N VAL A 57 -11.40 5.29 4.88
CA VAL A 57 -11.23 3.88 4.53
C VAL A 57 -10.95 3.11 5.82
N SER A 58 -11.81 2.14 6.15
CA SER A 58 -11.67 1.31 7.35
C SER A 58 -11.14 -0.08 7.03
N TRP A 59 -10.23 -0.59 7.84
CA TRP A 59 -9.78 -1.98 7.77
C TRP A 59 -10.93 -2.97 8.04
N ASN A 60 -11.96 -2.54 8.78
CA ASN A 60 -13.10 -3.39 9.09
C ASN A 60 -13.89 -3.79 7.85
N TYR A 61 -13.95 -2.94 6.81
CA TYR A 61 -14.64 -3.28 5.56
C TYR A 61 -14.07 -4.56 4.93
N TYR A 62 -12.74 -4.73 4.96
CA TYR A 62 -12.09 -5.95 4.46
C TYR A 62 -12.46 -7.18 5.30
N LYS A 63 -12.63 -7.02 6.62
CA LYS A 63 -13.03 -8.11 7.53
C LYS A 63 -14.48 -8.51 7.31
N GLU A 64 -15.37 -7.55 7.12
CA GLU A 64 -16.80 -7.78 6.86
C GLU A 64 -17.00 -8.50 5.52
N VAL A 65 -16.37 -8.01 4.44
CA VAL A 65 -16.46 -8.67 3.13
C VAL A 65 -15.93 -10.10 3.18
N PHE A 66 -14.80 -10.34 3.86
CA PHE A 66 -14.27 -11.70 4.01
C PHE A 66 -15.20 -12.60 4.84
N LYS A 67 -15.83 -12.05 5.89
CA LYS A 67 -16.78 -12.79 6.72
C LYS A 67 -18.00 -13.25 5.90
N GLU A 68 -18.53 -12.40 5.05
CA GLU A 68 -19.67 -12.75 4.19
C GLU A 68 -19.26 -13.74 3.09
N ASP A 69 -18.08 -13.57 2.50
CA ASP A 69 -17.57 -14.44 1.42
C ASP A 69 -17.38 -15.90 1.85
N ILE A 70 -16.92 -16.16 3.09
CA ILE A 70 -16.63 -17.52 3.57
C ILE A 70 -17.88 -18.36 3.89
N VAL A 71 -19.06 -17.74 3.97
CA VAL A 71 -20.32 -18.45 4.30
C VAL A 71 -20.85 -19.26 3.10
N HIS A 72 -20.35 -18.98 1.90
CA HIS A 72 -20.88 -19.55 0.67
C HIS A 72 -20.64 -21.07 0.58
N PRO A 73 -21.69 -21.87 0.26
CA PRO A 73 -21.59 -23.32 0.21
C PRO A 73 -20.60 -23.77 -0.88
N ALA A 74 -20.01 -24.95 -0.67
CA ALA A 74 -19.00 -25.54 -1.56
C ALA A 74 -17.75 -24.67 -1.80
N ASN A 75 -17.46 -23.70 -0.91
CA ASN A 75 -16.32 -22.79 -1.05
C ASN A 75 -16.36 -21.95 -2.36
N LEU A 76 -17.56 -21.70 -2.89
CA LEU A 76 -17.83 -20.82 -4.04
C LEU A 76 -17.70 -19.36 -3.63
N ARG A 77 -16.47 -18.97 -3.38
CA ARG A 77 -16.08 -17.65 -2.90
C ARG A 77 -15.90 -16.68 -4.06
N MET A 78 -16.36 -15.45 -3.88
CA MET A 78 -16.11 -14.32 -4.76
C MET A 78 -14.65 -13.86 -4.69
N ILE A 79 -14.03 -13.90 -3.50
CA ILE A 79 -12.63 -13.44 -3.28
C ILE A 79 -11.69 -14.57 -2.82
N PRO A 80 -11.56 -15.69 -3.55
CA PRO A 80 -10.92 -16.94 -3.07
C PRO A 80 -9.45 -16.78 -2.66
N ARG A 81 -8.75 -15.77 -3.19
CA ARG A 81 -7.32 -15.51 -2.91
C ARG A 81 -7.09 -14.83 -1.56
N ILE A 82 -8.09 -14.14 -1.02
CA ILE A 82 -8.03 -13.55 0.32
C ILE A 82 -8.17 -14.66 1.35
N THR A 83 -7.40 -14.59 2.42
CA THR A 83 -7.46 -15.55 3.53
C THR A 83 -7.32 -14.78 4.83
N ALA A 84 -7.59 -15.42 5.98
CA ALA A 84 -7.41 -14.80 7.29
C ALA A 84 -6.00 -14.18 7.46
N GLN A 85 -4.96 -14.77 6.88
CA GLN A 85 -3.58 -14.24 6.94
C GLN A 85 -3.38 -12.90 6.23
N HIS A 86 -4.28 -12.54 5.30
CA HIS A 86 -4.27 -11.23 4.65
C HIS A 86 -4.85 -10.14 5.58
N LEU A 87 -5.73 -10.53 6.50
CA LEU A 87 -6.49 -9.62 7.36
C LEU A 87 -5.92 -9.49 8.77
N ASP A 88 -5.33 -10.57 9.29
CA ASP A 88 -4.67 -10.63 10.60
C ASP A 88 -3.16 -10.74 10.40
N LEU A 89 -2.52 -9.56 10.37
CA LEU A 89 -1.11 -9.45 10.01
C LEU A 89 -0.17 -9.72 11.20
N THR A 90 0.58 -10.81 11.10
CA THR A 90 1.78 -11.12 11.90
C THR A 90 3.00 -10.33 11.39
N SER A 91 4.08 -10.28 12.17
CA SER A 91 5.34 -9.65 11.76
C SER A 91 5.87 -10.20 10.43
N MET A 92 5.73 -11.50 10.19
CA MET A 92 6.15 -12.13 8.93
C MET A 92 5.23 -11.78 7.77
N SER A 93 3.90 -11.75 7.98
CA SER A 93 2.96 -11.40 6.91
C SER A 93 2.99 -9.91 6.54
N LYS A 94 3.41 -9.02 7.46
CA LYS A 94 3.69 -7.60 7.17
C LYS A 94 4.77 -7.39 6.11
N MET A 95 5.69 -8.33 5.92
CA MET A 95 6.75 -8.20 4.92
C MET A 95 6.43 -8.90 3.59
N ARG A 96 5.42 -9.79 3.58
CA ARG A 96 5.01 -10.51 2.37
C ARG A 96 4.26 -9.60 1.41
N VAL A 97 4.91 -9.28 0.30
CA VAL A 97 4.40 -8.46 -0.80
C VAL A 97 3.15 -9.10 -1.42
N ARG A 98 3.20 -10.41 -1.67
CA ARG A 98 2.06 -11.16 -2.25
C ARG A 98 0.77 -11.00 -1.45
N LEU A 99 0.85 -10.99 -0.11
CA LEU A 99 -0.31 -10.77 0.74
C LEU A 99 -0.80 -9.32 0.69
N CYS A 100 0.09 -8.37 0.40
CA CYS A 100 -0.28 -6.97 0.21
C CYS A 100 -1.05 -6.77 -1.10
N THR A 101 -0.52 -7.31 -2.19
CA THR A 101 -1.03 -7.13 -3.56
C THR A 101 -2.30 -7.93 -3.87
N HIS A 102 -2.75 -8.79 -2.97
CA HIS A 102 -4.06 -9.42 -3.10
C HIS A 102 -5.15 -8.59 -2.43
N VAL A 103 -4.80 -7.74 -1.45
CA VAL A 103 -5.75 -6.90 -0.69
C VAL A 103 -6.05 -5.60 -1.42
N PHE A 104 -5.09 -5.08 -2.18
CA PHE A 104 -5.21 -3.92 -3.06
C PHE A 104 -5.09 -4.38 -4.51
#